data_AF-A0A7X1B3P2-F1
#
_entry.id   AF-A0A7X1B3P2-F1
#
_cell.length_a   1.000
_cell.length_b   1.000
_cell.length_c   1.000
_cell.angle_alpha   90.00
_cell.angle_beta   90.00
_cell.angle_gamma   90.00
#
_symmetry.space_group_name_H-M   'P 1'
#
loop_
_entity.id
_entity.type
_entity.pdbx_description
1 polymer ?
#
loop_
_entity_poly.entity_id
_entity_poly.type
_entity_poly.pdbx_seq_one_letter_code
_entity_poly.pdbx_strand_id
1 'polypeptide(L)'
;MPIRETIKVQTPNPTWSIKTESVYRVGENEYICLHRLSRPKDAMAAQVISEAAAPVSFVHLGKGEAQTRHYVVGKTWNWDNNPEINFIESAEELKDALAEAQSVAFTTATEVEANSAE
;
A
#
# COMPACT_ATOMS: atom_id res chain seq x y z
N MET A 1 -9.87 0.14 17.10
CA MET A 1 -10.40 1.35 16.42
C MET A 1 -10.13 1.23 14.92
N PRO A 2 -11.02 1.64 14.02
CA PRO A 2 -10.74 1.57 12.59
C PRO A 2 -9.68 2.61 12.19
N ILE A 3 -8.66 2.18 11.45
CA ILE A 3 -7.67 3.02 10.79
C ILE A 3 -8.07 3.15 9.33
N ARG A 4 -7.92 4.36 8.77
CA ARG A 4 -8.16 4.67 7.36
C ARG A 4 -7.04 5.57 6.87
N GLU A 5 -6.26 5.07 5.94
CA GLU A 5 -5.13 5.78 5.38
C GLU A 5 -5.21 5.69 3.86
N THR A 6 -4.62 6.67 3.18
CA THR A 6 -4.51 6.66 1.72
C THR A 6 -3.12 7.12 1.37
N ILE A 7 -2.34 6.22 0.79
CA ILE A 7 -1.05 6.60 0.24
C ILE A 7 -1.22 7.06 -1.20
N LYS A 8 -0.39 8.02 -1.58
CA LYS A 8 -0.34 8.62 -2.91
C LYS A 8 1.08 8.51 -3.42
N VAL A 9 1.21 7.97 -4.62
CA VAL A 9 2.50 7.76 -5.28
C VAL A 9 2.44 8.45 -6.63
N GLN A 10 3.37 9.37 -6.86
CA GLN A 10 3.56 9.95 -8.20
C GLN A 10 4.13 8.91 -9.15
N THR A 11 3.51 8.76 -10.30
CA THR A 11 3.81 7.74 -11.31
C THR A 11 4.10 8.39 -12.67
N PRO A 12 4.89 7.74 -13.54
CA PRO A 12 5.26 8.33 -14.83
C PRO A 12 4.11 8.59 -15.79
N ASN A 13 3.00 7.87 -15.64
CA ASN A 13 1.85 7.93 -16.53
C ASN A 13 0.62 7.32 -15.82
N PRO A 14 -0.61 7.55 -16.31
CA PRO A 14 -1.82 7.12 -15.62
C PRO A 14 -2.09 5.61 -15.70
N THR A 15 -1.24 4.83 -16.38
CA THR A 15 -1.44 3.36 -16.48
C THR A 15 -0.91 2.61 -15.26
N TRP A 16 -0.19 3.30 -14.39
CA TRP A 16 0.24 2.75 -13.12
C TRP A 16 -0.92 2.75 -12.13
N SER A 17 -1.02 1.64 -11.41
CA SER A 17 -1.93 1.47 -10.28
C SER A 17 -1.14 1.00 -9.08
N ILE A 18 -1.65 1.32 -7.89
CA ILE A 18 -1.10 0.85 -6.62
C ILE A 18 -2.20 0.08 -5.88
N LYS A 19 -1.84 -1.06 -5.31
CA LYS A 19 -2.76 -1.89 -4.53
C LYS A 19 -2.09 -2.31 -3.22
N THR A 20 -2.84 -2.27 -2.14
CA THR A 20 -2.41 -2.89 -0.87
C THR A 20 -2.49 -4.40 -0.99
N GLU A 21 -1.37 -5.08 -0.78
CA GLU A 21 -1.29 -6.54 -0.85
C GLU A 21 -1.52 -7.17 0.52
N SER A 22 -0.98 -6.54 1.56
CA SER A 22 -1.00 -7.10 2.91
C SER A 22 -0.84 -6.01 3.95
N VAL A 23 -1.47 -6.21 5.09
CA VAL A 23 -1.25 -5.43 6.31
C VAL A 23 -0.78 -6.41 7.39
N TYR A 24 0.32 -6.06 8.03
CA TYR A 24 0.93 -6.86 9.09
C TYR A 24 0.97 -6.05 10.37
N ARG A 25 0.72 -6.70 11.50
CA ARG A 25 0.95 -6.17 12.84
C ARG A 25 2.27 -6.73 13.34
N VAL A 26 3.24 -5.87 13.59
CA VAL A 26 4.60 -6.24 14.03
C VAL A 26 4.84 -5.99 15.51
N GLY A 27 3.95 -5.25 16.16
CA GLY A 27 4.01 -4.98 17.60
C GLY A 27 2.62 -4.70 18.18
N GLU A 28 2.57 -4.21 19.41
CA GLU A 28 1.27 -3.92 20.05
C GLU A 28 0.49 -2.86 19.26
N ASN A 29 1.17 -1.80 18.84
CA ASN A 29 0.58 -0.66 18.13
C ASN A 29 1.20 -0.40 16.74
N GLU A 30 2.13 -1.24 16.29
CA GLU A 30 2.87 -1.05 15.03
C GLU A 30 2.33 -1.91 13.89
N TYR A 31 2.14 -1.28 12.73
CA TYR A 31 1.61 -1.89 11.52
C TYR A 31 2.52 -1.61 10.32
N ILE A 32 2.67 -2.63 9.47
CA ILE A 32 3.38 -2.57 8.20
C ILE A 32 2.36 -2.82 7.09
N CYS A 33 2.16 -1.82 6.23
CA CYS A 33 1.30 -1.93 5.05
C CYS A 33 2.18 -2.12 3.81
N LEU A 34 2.08 -3.28 3.18
CA LEU A 34 2.77 -3.60 1.93
C LEU A 34 1.85 -3.32 0.73
N HIS A 35 2.34 -2.52 -0.20
CA HIS A 35 1.65 -2.16 -1.43
C HIS A 35 2.49 -2.53 -2.64
N ARG A 36 1.82 -2.82 -3.75
CA ARG A 36 2.46 -3.12 -5.03
C ARG A 36 2.02 -2.13 -6.09
N LEU A 37 3.00 -1.56 -6.78
CA LEU A 37 2.81 -0.87 -8.05
C LEU A 37 2.73 -1.88 -9.17
N SER A 38 1.74 -1.71 -10.04
CA SER A 38 1.59 -2.51 -11.24
C SER A 38 1.13 -1.64 -12.41
N ARG A 39 1.50 -2.05 -13.62
CA ARG A 39 1.02 -1.45 -14.86
C ARG A 39 0.75 -2.56 -15.89
N PRO A 40 -0.21 -2.39 -16.80
CA PRO A 40 -0.36 -3.30 -17.92
C PRO A 40 0.87 -3.23 -18.84
N LYS A 41 1.35 -4.37 -19.33
CA LYS A 41 2.58 -4.45 -20.14
C LYS A 41 2.49 -3.71 -21.47
N ASP A 42 1.30 -3.68 -22.06
CA ASP A 42 1.06 -3.14 -23.40
C ASP A 42 0.23 -1.85 -23.38
N ALA A 43 0.18 -1.16 -22.22
CA ALA A 43 -0.61 0.05 -22.11
C ALA A 43 0.04 1.21 -22.88
N MET A 44 -0.67 1.72 -23.89
CA MET A 44 -0.35 3.03 -24.46
C MET A 44 -0.77 4.10 -23.46
N ALA A 45 0.18 4.93 -23.05
CA ALA A 45 -0.05 5.95 -22.03
C ALA A 45 0.34 7.33 -22.55
N ALA A 46 -0.42 8.35 -22.17
CA ALA A 46 0.03 9.73 -22.26
C ALA A 46 1.31 9.90 -21.43
N GLN A 47 2.27 10.68 -21.94
CA GLN A 47 3.51 11.02 -21.22
C GLN A 47 3.25 12.15 -20.23
N VAL A 48 2.40 11.89 -19.23
CA VAL A 48 2.02 12.86 -18.20
C VAL A 48 2.18 12.25 -16.82
N ILE A 49 2.92 12.92 -15.95
CA ILE A 49 3.07 12.50 -14.56
C ILE A 49 1.67 12.46 -13.93
N SER A 50 1.35 11.32 -13.32
CA SER A 50 0.03 11.04 -12.75
C SER A 50 0.18 10.58 -11.30
N GLU A 51 -0.92 10.52 -10.55
CA GLU A 51 -0.93 10.05 -9.17
C GLU A 51 -1.72 8.75 -9.06
N ALA A 52 -1.13 7.74 -8.44
CA ALA A 52 -1.81 6.50 -8.07
C ALA A 52 -2.04 6.49 -6.56
N ALA A 53 -3.27 6.18 -6.14
CA ALA A 53 -3.67 6.18 -4.73
C ALA A 53 -4.11 4.78 -4.27
N ALA A 54 -3.67 4.38 -3.08
CA ALA A 54 -4.11 3.14 -2.43
C ALA A 54 -4.77 3.48 -1.09
N PRO A 55 -6.11 3.53 -1.04
CA PRO A 55 -6.84 3.60 0.21
C PRO A 55 -6.82 2.23 0.90
N VAL A 56 -6.47 2.23 2.19
CA VAL A 56 -6.45 1.05 3.03
C VAL A 56 -7.20 1.33 4.34
N SER A 57 -7.99 0.36 4.78
CA SER A 57 -8.62 0.40 6.10
C SER A 57 -8.46 -0.92 6.82
N PHE A 58 -8.14 -0.87 8.10
CA PHE A 58 -7.98 -2.05 8.95
C PHE A 58 -8.32 -1.71 10.40
N VAL A 59 -8.50 -2.73 11.24
CA VAL A 59 -8.84 -2.54 12.66
C VAL A 59 -7.57 -2.52 13.50
N HIS A 60 -7.34 -1.43 14.21
CA HIS A 60 -6.35 -1.34 15.28
C HIS A 60 -6.79 -2.20 16.47
N LEU A 61 -5.94 -3.15 16.85
CA LEU A 61 -6.14 -4.10 17.95
C LEU A 61 -5.32 -3.80 19.20
N GLY A 62 -4.52 -2.73 19.18
CA GLY A 62 -3.65 -2.34 20.29
C GLY A 62 -4.32 -1.40 21.30
N LYS A 63 -3.57 -1.06 22.35
CA LYS A 63 -3.95 -0.06 23.34
C LYS A 63 -3.05 1.16 23.15
N GLY A 64 -3.49 2.13 22.35
CA GLY A 64 -2.76 3.37 22.13
C GLY A 64 -2.94 3.93 20.73
N GLU A 65 -2.04 4.83 20.36
CA GLU A 65 -1.96 5.38 19.00
C GLU A 65 -1.26 4.37 18.09
N ALA A 66 -1.85 4.12 16.93
CA ALA A 66 -1.29 3.22 15.95
C ALA A 66 -0.16 3.90 15.17
N GLN A 67 0.94 3.18 14.95
CA GLN A 67 2.02 3.61 14.09
C GLN A 67 2.00 2.76 12.82
N THR A 68 1.75 3.39 11.68
CA THR A 68 1.71 2.69 10.38
C THR A 68 2.94 3.05 9.55
N ARG A 69 3.60 2.04 9.00
CA ARG A 69 4.67 2.19 8.00
C ARG A 69 4.21 1.66 6.65
N HIS A 70 4.38 2.46 5.60
CA HIS A 70 4.01 2.08 4.24
C HIS A 70 5.23 1.67 3.44
N TYR A 71 5.18 0.48 2.86
CA TYR A 71 6.20 -0.06 1.98
C TYR A 71 5.61 -0.33 0.60
N VAL A 72 6.31 0.11 -0.45
CA VAL A 72 5.85 -0.02 -1.84
C VAL A 72 6.90 -0.77 -2.65
N VAL A 73 6.49 -1.88 -3.28
CA VAL A 73 7.29 -2.63 -4.27
C VAL A 73 6.88 -2.29 -5.70
N GLY A 74 7.79 -2.50 -6.64
CA GLY A 74 7.50 -2.38 -8.09
C GLY A 74 7.70 -0.97 -8.68
N LYS A 75 8.34 -0.05 -7.94
CA LYS A 75 8.78 1.23 -8.49
C LYS A 75 9.90 0.97 -9.52
N THR A 76 9.78 1.55 -10.71
CA THR A 76 10.78 1.38 -11.79
C THR A 76 11.43 2.69 -12.23
N TRP A 77 11.23 3.77 -11.49
CA TRP A 77 11.74 5.11 -11.80
C TRP A 77 12.49 5.69 -10.60
N ASN A 78 13.38 6.65 -10.84
CA ASN A 78 14.35 7.10 -9.83
C ASN A 78 14.12 8.51 -9.28
N TRP A 79 12.95 9.11 -9.45
CA TRP A 79 12.64 10.38 -8.78
C TRP A 79 12.13 10.15 -7.36
N ASP A 80 12.38 11.14 -6.50
CA ASP A 80 11.88 11.17 -5.14
C ASP A 80 10.35 11.24 -5.13
N ASN A 81 9.75 10.49 -4.20
CA ASN A 81 8.30 10.50 -3.98
C ASN A 81 8.05 10.94 -2.53
N ASN A 82 6.81 10.78 -2.04
CA ASN A 82 6.47 11.09 -0.65
C ASN A 82 7.51 10.50 0.34
N PRO A 83 8.18 11.33 1.18
CA PRO A 83 9.18 10.88 2.15
C PRO A 83 8.64 9.94 3.23
N GLU A 84 7.33 9.86 3.41
CA GLU A 84 6.67 8.97 4.37
C GLU A 84 6.52 7.53 3.82
N ILE A 85 6.85 7.31 2.55
CA ILE A 85 6.73 6.01 1.87
C ILE A 85 8.10 5.40 1.66
N ASN A 86 8.25 4.15 2.12
CA ASN A 86 9.46 3.37 1.93
C ASN A 86 9.33 2.57 0.63
N PHE A 87 10.18 2.86 -0.35
CA PHE A 87 10.26 2.03 -1.56
C PHE A 87 11.28 0.93 -1.36
N ILE A 88 10.86 -0.31 -1.58
CA ILE A 88 11.68 -1.51 -1.45
C ILE A 88 11.64 -2.27 -2.77
N GLU A 89 12.71 -3.01 -3.09
CA GLU A 89 12.80 -3.81 -4.31
C GLU A 89 11.91 -5.05 -4.20
N SER A 90 11.89 -5.66 -3.02
CA SER A 90 11.14 -6.89 -2.78
C SER A 90 10.58 -6.98 -1.36
N ALA A 91 9.53 -7.78 -1.19
CA ALA A 91 8.99 -8.09 0.13
C ALA A 91 9.97 -8.90 1.00
N GLU A 92 11.06 -9.44 0.43
CA GLU A 92 12.08 -10.16 1.18
C GLU A 92 12.87 -9.24 2.11
N GLU A 93 12.98 -7.95 1.79
CA GLU A 93 13.57 -6.94 2.68
C GLU A 93 12.79 -6.79 4.00
N LEU A 94 11.51 -7.17 4.02
CA LEU A 94 10.68 -7.16 5.21
C LEU A 94 10.73 -8.48 5.99
N LYS A 95 11.44 -9.50 5.50
CA LYS A 95 11.41 -10.86 6.10
C LYS A 95 11.74 -10.85 7.59
N ASP A 96 12.79 -10.13 7.97
CA ASP A 96 13.22 -10.07 9.38
C ASP A 96 12.25 -9.25 10.23
N ALA A 97 11.74 -8.15 9.68
CA ALA A 97 10.72 -7.31 10.35
C ALA A 97 9.38 -8.03 10.49
N LEU A 98 9.10 -9.01 9.63
CA LEU A 98 7.86 -9.79 9.61
C LEU A 98 7.97 -11.14 10.31
N ALA A 99 9.11 -11.48 10.92
CA ALA A 99 9.36 -12.79 11.51
C ALA A 99 8.32 -13.19 12.58
N GLU A 100 7.87 -12.23 13.38
CA GLU A 100 6.84 -12.43 14.42
C GLU A 100 5.51 -11.74 14.08
N ALA A 101 5.36 -11.26 12.84
CA ALA A 101 4.23 -10.43 12.46
C ALA A 101 2.95 -11.23 12.25
N GLN A 102 1.83 -10.61 12.58
CA GLN A 102 0.50 -11.18 12.36
C GLN A 102 -0.17 -10.49 11.18
N SER A 103 -0.70 -11.27 10.23
CA SER A 103 -1.51 -10.71 9.15
C SER A 103 -2.82 -10.14 9.72
N VAL A 104 -3.19 -8.94 9.28
CA VAL A 104 -4.40 -8.24 9.67
C VAL A 104 -5.32 -8.12 8.47
N ALA A 105 -6.60 -8.45 8.67
CA ALA A 105 -7.62 -8.21 7.65
C ALA A 105 -7.72 -6.70 7.35
N PHE A 106 -7.68 -6.36 6.07
CA PHE A 106 -7.81 -5.00 5.59
C PHE A 106 -8.83 -4.96 4.46
N THR A 107 -9.39 -3.78 4.23
CA THR A 107 -10.22 -3.48 3.08
C THR A 107 -9.58 -2.40 2.25
N THR A 108 -9.80 -2.46 0.94
CA THR A 108 -9.43 -1.40 0.00
C THR A 108 -10.70 -0.79 -0.57
N ALA A 109 -10.68 0.49 -0.96
CA ALA A 109 -11.90 1.15 -1.46
C ALA A 109 -12.46 0.49 -2.73
N THR A 110 -11.66 -0.29 -3.46
CA THR A 110 -12.08 -1.03 -4.65
C THR A 110 -12.99 -2.23 -4.35
N GLU A 111 -13.20 -2.59 -3.08
CA GLU A 111 -14.00 -3.76 -2.68
C GLU A 111 -15.43 -3.41 -2.23
N VAL A 112 -15.80 -2.12 -2.20
CA VAL A 112 -17.14 -1.71 -1.73
C VAL A 112 -18.18 -1.64 -2.86
N GLU A 113 -17.79 -1.65 -4.14
CA GLU A 113 -18.73 -1.52 -5.26
C GLU A 113 -19.12 -2.84 -5.96
N ALA A 114 -18.53 -3.99 -5.58
CA ALA A 114 -18.81 -5.26 -6.25
C ALA A 114 -20.02 -6.05 -5.70
N ASN A 115 -20.65 -5.62 -4.60
CA ASN A 115 -21.74 -6.35 -3.93
C ASN A 115 -23.07 -5.58 -3.84
N SER A 116 -23.29 -4.59 -4.71
CA SER A 116 -24.58 -3.88 -4.81
C SER A 116 -25.14 -3.99 -6.22
N ALA A 117 -25.38 -5.22 -6.67
CA ALA A 117 -26.20 -5.52 -7.84
C ALA A 117 -26.91 -6.85 -7.61
N GLU A 118 -27.94 -6.83 -6.77
CA GLU A 118 -29.00 -7.84 -6.74
C GLU A 118 -30.36 -7.12 -6.85
#